data_AF-A0A1T5N7W5-F1
#
_entry.id   AF-A0A1T5N7W5-F1
#
_cell.length_a   1.000
_cell.length_b   1.000
_cell.length_c   1.000
_cell.angle_alpha   90.00
_cell.angle_beta   90.00
_cell.angle_gamma   90.00
#
_symmetry.space_group_name_H-M   'P 1'
#
loop_
_entity.id
_entity.type
_entity.pdbx_description
1 polymer ?
#
loop_
_entity_poly.entity_id
_entity_poly.type
_entity_poly.pdbx_seq_one_letter_code
_entity_poly.pdbx_strand_id
1 'polypeptide(L)'
;MLKFHVIALTLLLASMLPANGQGYLKTQGPVIVNEKNEKVILRGMGLGGWMLQEGYMFRLGNIGQQYRIREKIRELIGPEKTQAFYDAWLTSHTTRKDIDSMAAWGFNSVRLPMHFDLYTLPAEEEPVAGQNTWLEKGFALTDSLLNWCKANHMYLILDLHAAPGGQGNDLPISDRHPEKPSLWESEANRNKTIALWRKLAARYANEPWIGGYDIINEPNWGFEDAGDKRGTKETKNIPLKQLMVAITKAIREVDQKHIIIIEGNGFGNSYKGILPAWDSNMVISFHKYGNFTNAASIRNFLDLREQYNLPLWLGESGENSNNWFTNTISMVESNDIGWAWWQLKKIGINNLLEIKITPGYQALLDYWNGKGPAPAADEAYRALMEFAANTRIENNIYHKDVTDAMFRQVASGKAIPFREHIIKDKAVIRAVDYDLGRNLSAYNDLDTASYHYTPGVNTQGNRGHAYRNDGVDIKKENNEFVVFNIESGEWLQYTTRVAAAGNYILTIKIKADTGSARFNISNNGKVLAADLAAPSDDQPVIVKNIRLAKGEQRIRVEFVQGGGMFSEMIFERK
;
A
#
# COMPACT_ATOMS: atom_id res chain seq x y z
N MET A 1 -17.32 25.38 64.61
CA MET A 1 -17.85 24.18 63.94
C MET A 1 -17.25 24.11 62.54
N LEU A 2 -16.19 23.32 62.35
CA LEU A 2 -15.57 23.11 61.04
C LEU A 2 -15.70 21.62 60.71
N LYS A 3 -16.57 21.27 59.76
CA LYS A 3 -16.84 19.89 59.35
C LYS A 3 -15.77 19.43 58.36
N PHE A 4 -14.96 18.47 58.80
CA PHE A 4 -14.14 17.63 57.94
C PHE A 4 -15.04 16.85 56.96
N HIS A 5 -14.80 16.98 55.66
CA HIS A 5 -15.32 16.07 54.65
C HIS A 5 -14.16 15.20 54.17
N VAL A 6 -14.10 13.98 54.69
CA VAL A 6 -13.26 12.90 54.16
C VAL A 6 -13.97 12.39 52.91
N ILE A 7 -13.43 12.71 51.72
CA ILE A 7 -13.84 12.07 50.47
C ILE A 7 -13.08 10.74 50.39
N ALA A 8 -13.81 9.64 50.58
CA ALA A 8 -13.31 8.30 50.34
C ALA A 8 -13.09 8.13 48.82
N LEU A 9 -11.83 7.98 48.42
CA LEU A 9 -11.45 7.66 47.04
C LEU A 9 -11.59 6.14 46.86
N THR A 10 -12.71 5.70 46.29
CA THR A 10 -12.92 4.30 45.91
C THR A 10 -12.02 3.99 44.71
N LEU A 11 -10.87 3.35 44.94
CA LEU A 11 -10.08 2.73 43.87
C LEU A 11 -10.89 1.59 43.25
N LEU A 12 -11.48 1.83 42.08
CA LEU A 12 -11.88 0.76 41.17
C LEU A 12 -10.60 0.16 40.59
N LEU A 13 -10.12 -0.92 41.21
CA LEU A 13 -9.22 -1.88 40.56
C LEU A 13 -10.01 -2.51 39.40
N ALA A 14 -9.87 -1.93 38.21
CA ALA A 14 -10.18 -2.63 36.98
C ALA A 14 -9.21 -3.80 36.88
N SER A 15 -9.71 -5.01 37.13
CA SER A 15 -9.02 -6.25 36.82
C SER A 15 -8.68 -6.23 35.33
N MET A 16 -7.43 -5.92 34.99
CA MET A 16 -6.87 -6.25 33.69
C MET A 16 -6.85 -7.78 33.60
N LEU A 17 -7.91 -8.36 33.05
CA LEU A 17 -7.83 -9.72 32.54
C LEU A 17 -6.77 -9.68 31.42
N PRO A 18 -5.75 -10.55 31.44
CA PRO A 18 -4.91 -10.72 30.26
C PRO A 18 -5.84 -11.17 29.14
N ALA A 19 -5.94 -10.38 28.07
CA ALA A 19 -6.57 -10.81 26.84
C ALA A 19 -5.68 -11.90 26.20
N ASN A 20 -5.73 -13.11 26.76
CA ASN A 20 -5.08 -14.27 26.19
C ASN A 20 -5.78 -14.61 24.86
N GLY A 21 -4.98 -14.58 23.80
CA GLY A 21 -5.15 -15.28 22.52
C GLY A 21 -6.32 -14.83 21.66
N GLN A 22 -6.03 -14.09 20.59
CA GLN A 22 -6.88 -14.10 19.39
C GLN A 22 -6.86 -15.53 18.79
N GLY A 23 -5.73 -16.25 18.88
CA GLY A 23 -5.61 -17.68 18.55
C GLY A 23 -5.52 -17.92 17.04
N TYR A 24 -5.50 -19.18 16.63
CA TYR A 24 -5.51 -19.56 15.21
C TYR A 24 -6.73 -19.01 14.48
N LEU A 25 -6.52 -18.61 13.22
CA LEU A 25 -7.60 -18.31 12.29
C LEU A 25 -8.18 -19.60 11.72
N LYS A 26 -9.49 -19.59 11.50
CA LYS A 26 -10.21 -20.68 10.83
C LYS A 26 -11.33 -20.13 9.95
N THR A 27 -11.75 -20.93 8.98
CA THR A 27 -12.95 -20.67 8.20
C THR A 27 -14.19 -21.04 9.00
N GLN A 28 -15.25 -20.25 8.86
CA GLN A 28 -16.58 -20.58 9.36
C GLN A 28 -17.62 -20.13 8.33
N GLY A 29 -17.92 -21.03 7.38
CA GLY A 29 -18.70 -20.69 6.20
C GLY A 29 -18.04 -19.54 5.42
N PRO A 30 -18.76 -18.43 5.14
CA PRO A 30 -18.26 -17.36 4.28
C PRO A 30 -17.30 -16.38 4.96
N VAL A 31 -16.89 -16.61 6.22
CA VAL A 31 -16.07 -15.67 7.00
C VAL A 31 -14.87 -16.35 7.66
N ILE A 32 -13.83 -15.56 7.94
CA ILE A 32 -12.71 -15.95 8.78
C ILE A 32 -13.04 -15.60 10.23
N VAL A 33 -12.80 -16.52 11.15
CA VAL A 33 -12.97 -16.32 12.60
C VAL A 33 -11.72 -16.72 13.36
N ASN A 34 -11.59 -16.22 14.57
CA ASN A 34 -10.54 -16.59 15.51
C ASN A 34 -10.93 -17.85 16.33
N GLU A 35 -10.09 -18.28 17.29
CA GLU A 35 -10.39 -19.48 18.11
C GLU A 35 -11.67 -19.35 18.93
N LYS A 36 -12.07 -18.12 19.27
CA LYS A 36 -13.29 -17.80 20.02
C LYS A 36 -14.54 -17.71 19.12
N ASN A 37 -14.40 -18.01 17.83
CA ASN A 37 -15.44 -17.85 16.80
C ASN A 37 -15.85 -16.39 16.55
N GLU A 38 -14.98 -15.43 16.90
CA GLU A 38 -15.21 -14.02 16.60
C GLU A 38 -14.74 -13.74 15.17
N LYS A 39 -15.57 -13.02 14.39
CA LYS A 39 -15.22 -12.63 13.02
C LYS A 39 -13.95 -11.78 12.99
N VAL A 40 -13.04 -12.12 12.10
CA VAL A 40 -11.79 -11.38 11.88
C VAL A 40 -11.80 -10.75 10.50
N ILE A 41 -11.70 -9.42 10.46
CA ILE A 41 -11.33 -8.67 9.25
C ILE A 41 -9.83 -8.41 9.34
N LEU A 42 -9.06 -9.11 8.51
CA LEU A 42 -7.64 -8.85 8.33
C LEU A 42 -7.48 -7.48 7.65
N ARG A 43 -6.68 -6.60 8.24
CA ARG A 43 -6.34 -5.27 7.73
C ARG A 43 -4.83 -5.19 7.71
N GLY A 44 -4.23 -5.44 6.55
CA GLY A 44 -2.79 -5.63 6.45
C GLY A 44 -2.11 -4.82 5.35
N MET A 45 -0.78 -4.88 5.38
CA MET A 45 0.09 -4.43 4.31
C MET A 45 0.98 -5.58 3.84
N GLY A 46 1.24 -5.62 2.53
CA GLY A 46 2.30 -6.41 1.93
C GLY A 46 3.66 -5.74 2.12
N LEU A 47 4.67 -6.52 2.51
CA LEU A 47 6.06 -6.08 2.63
C LEU A 47 6.83 -6.20 1.30
N GLY A 48 6.20 -5.76 0.20
CA GLY A 48 6.82 -5.69 -1.12
C GLY A 48 8.07 -4.82 -1.12
N GLY A 49 9.04 -5.17 -1.96
CA GLY A 49 10.34 -4.52 -2.02
C GLY A 49 11.39 -5.07 -1.04
N TRP A 50 11.00 -5.86 -0.03
CA TRP A 50 11.92 -6.36 0.98
C TRP A 50 12.63 -7.67 0.58
N MET A 51 11.97 -8.82 0.82
CA MET A 51 12.47 -10.16 0.45
C MET A 51 12.29 -10.47 -1.03
N LEU A 52 11.45 -9.68 -1.69
CA LEU A 52 11.19 -9.69 -3.13
C LEU A 52 11.22 -8.25 -3.63
N GLN A 53 11.98 -7.99 -4.69
CA GLN A 53 12.07 -6.68 -5.34
C GLN A 53 11.38 -6.68 -6.70
N GLU A 54 10.53 -5.67 -6.92
CA GLU A 54 10.02 -5.32 -8.24
C GLU A 54 10.55 -3.95 -8.66
N GLY A 55 11.08 -3.84 -9.88
CA GLY A 55 11.81 -2.65 -10.32
C GLY A 55 11.01 -1.34 -10.30
N TYR A 56 9.70 -1.40 -10.53
CA TYR A 56 8.85 -0.20 -10.57
C TYR A 56 8.82 0.52 -9.20
N MET A 57 8.91 -0.22 -8.09
CA MET A 57 8.92 0.33 -6.72
C MET A 57 10.11 1.26 -6.48
N PHE A 58 11.19 1.07 -7.24
CA PHE A 58 12.44 1.79 -7.10
C PHE A 58 12.78 2.63 -8.34
N ARG A 59 11.79 2.85 -9.23
CA ARG A 59 11.91 3.61 -10.50
C ARG A 59 12.97 3.07 -11.46
N LEU A 60 13.21 1.77 -11.45
CA LEU A 60 14.24 1.11 -12.26
C LEU A 60 13.81 0.88 -13.73
N GLY A 61 12.71 1.51 -14.17
CA GLY A 61 12.25 1.48 -15.55
C GLY A 61 12.08 0.05 -16.06
N ASN A 62 12.89 -0.34 -17.04
CA ASN A 62 12.84 -1.65 -17.69
C ASN A 62 13.56 -2.77 -16.90
N ILE A 63 14.24 -2.46 -15.80
CA ILE A 63 14.92 -3.46 -14.95
C ILE A 63 13.93 -3.91 -13.88
N GLY A 64 13.00 -4.79 -14.26
CA GLY A 64 11.85 -5.18 -13.45
C GLY A 64 12.09 -6.35 -12.49
N GLN A 65 12.82 -7.37 -12.94
CA GLN A 65 13.06 -8.62 -12.20
C GLN A 65 14.19 -8.46 -11.19
N GLN A 66 14.03 -9.00 -9.98
CA GLN A 66 15.03 -8.97 -8.92
C GLN A 66 16.40 -9.52 -9.39
N TYR A 67 16.44 -10.64 -10.14
CA TYR A 67 17.71 -11.18 -10.64
C TYR A 67 18.43 -10.19 -11.57
N ARG A 68 17.68 -9.46 -12.42
CA ARG A 68 18.23 -8.42 -13.31
C ARG A 68 18.71 -7.20 -12.55
N ILE A 69 17.97 -6.77 -11.51
CA ILE A 69 18.41 -5.69 -10.61
C ILE A 69 19.76 -6.06 -9.99
N ARG A 70 19.87 -7.29 -9.46
CA ARG A 70 21.10 -7.80 -8.86
C ARG A 70 22.26 -7.88 -9.85
N GLU A 71 22.01 -8.34 -11.08
CA GLU A 71 23.01 -8.36 -12.16
C GLU A 71 23.52 -6.96 -12.48
N LYS A 72 22.63 -5.99 -12.67
CA LYS A 72 22.99 -4.60 -13.00
C LYS A 72 23.79 -3.92 -11.90
N ILE A 73 23.47 -4.21 -10.64
CA ILE A 73 24.27 -3.77 -9.50
C ILE A 73 25.64 -4.46 -9.53
N ARG A 74 25.70 -5.78 -9.71
CA ARG A 74 26.95 -6.56 -9.75
C ARG A 74 27.90 -6.10 -10.84
N GLU A 75 27.39 -5.82 -12.04
CA GLU A 75 28.17 -5.27 -13.16
C GLU A 75 28.88 -3.96 -12.77
N LEU A 76 28.25 -3.14 -11.93
CA LEU A 76 28.74 -1.81 -11.58
C LEU A 76 29.70 -1.79 -10.39
N ILE A 77 29.44 -2.60 -9.35
CA ILE A 77 30.20 -2.55 -8.08
C ILE A 77 30.95 -3.83 -7.73
N GLY A 78 30.81 -4.88 -8.54
CA GLY A 78 31.41 -6.19 -8.29
C GLY A 78 30.70 -7.03 -7.22
N PRO A 79 30.96 -8.35 -7.19
CA PRO A 79 30.16 -9.32 -6.41
C PRO A 79 30.21 -9.11 -4.90
N GLU A 80 31.37 -8.74 -4.34
CA GLU A 80 31.53 -8.54 -2.89
C GLU A 80 30.69 -7.37 -2.38
N LYS A 81 30.77 -6.22 -3.07
CA LYS A 81 29.99 -5.02 -2.71
C LYS A 81 28.49 -5.21 -2.97
N THR A 82 28.11 -5.98 -4.01
CA THR A 82 26.72 -6.39 -4.21
C THR A 82 26.20 -7.20 -3.03
N GLN A 83 26.97 -8.17 -2.54
CA GLN A 83 26.56 -8.97 -1.40
C GLN A 83 26.38 -8.10 -0.15
N ALA A 84 27.33 -7.20 0.12
CA ALA A 84 27.23 -6.24 1.21
C ALA A 84 25.98 -5.33 1.11
N PHE A 85 25.64 -4.86 -0.10
CA PHE A 85 24.41 -4.10 -0.34
C PHE A 85 23.17 -4.90 0.00
N TYR A 86 23.05 -6.16 -0.45
CA TYR A 86 21.87 -6.99 -0.18
C TYR A 86 21.75 -7.39 1.29
N ASP A 87 22.86 -7.58 2.01
CA ASP A 87 22.81 -7.79 3.46
C ASP A 87 22.35 -6.53 4.20
N ALA A 88 22.78 -5.34 3.76
CA ALA A 88 22.30 -4.07 4.29
C ALA A 88 20.83 -3.81 3.93
N TRP A 89 20.39 -4.20 2.73
CA TRP A 89 19.01 -4.09 2.26
C TRP A 89 18.06 -4.87 3.17
N LEU A 90 18.32 -6.17 3.33
CA LEU A 90 17.47 -7.06 4.13
C LEU A 90 17.37 -6.63 5.60
N THR A 91 18.42 -6.02 6.15
CA THR A 91 18.45 -5.55 7.55
C THR A 91 17.93 -4.13 7.75
N SER A 92 17.78 -3.33 6.69
CA SER A 92 17.33 -1.93 6.77
C SER A 92 15.90 -1.73 6.29
N HIS A 93 15.44 -2.50 5.30
CA HIS A 93 14.16 -2.26 4.65
C HIS A 93 12.95 -2.53 5.56
N THR A 94 12.99 -3.62 6.31
CA THR A 94 11.94 -3.94 7.29
C THR A 94 12.58 -4.23 8.63
N THR A 95 12.13 -3.51 9.65
CA THR A 95 12.61 -3.56 11.02
C THR A 95 11.44 -3.64 11.99
N ARG A 96 11.72 -3.85 13.28
CA ARG A 96 10.68 -3.82 14.33
C ARG A 96 9.86 -2.51 14.32
N LYS A 97 10.50 -1.37 14.04
CA LYS A 97 9.82 -0.06 14.03
C LYS A 97 8.72 0.02 12.98
N ASP A 98 8.87 -0.69 11.87
CA ASP A 98 7.86 -0.76 10.82
C ASP A 98 6.59 -1.43 11.33
N ILE A 99 6.75 -2.58 11.99
CA ILE A 99 5.64 -3.36 12.53
C ILE A 99 4.98 -2.66 13.72
N ASP A 100 5.78 -2.06 14.62
CA ASP A 100 5.27 -1.24 15.72
C ASP A 100 4.43 -0.06 15.19
N SER A 101 4.89 0.57 14.10
CA SER A 101 4.17 1.70 13.48
C SER A 101 2.88 1.24 12.80
N MET A 102 2.91 0.13 12.06
CA MET A 102 1.71 -0.46 11.46
C MET A 102 0.64 -0.79 12.51
N ALA A 103 1.03 -1.40 13.63
CA ALA A 103 0.11 -1.67 14.74
C ALA A 103 -0.50 -0.38 15.30
N ALA A 104 0.32 0.66 15.52
CA ALA A 104 -0.13 1.96 16.01
C ALA A 104 -1.07 2.70 15.03
N TRP A 105 -0.94 2.45 13.72
CA TRP A 105 -1.81 3.00 12.69
C TRP A 105 -3.16 2.27 12.56
N GLY A 106 -3.28 1.06 13.13
CA GLY A 106 -4.52 0.29 13.16
C GLY A 106 -4.51 -1.01 12.34
N PHE A 107 -3.38 -1.38 11.74
CA PHE A 107 -3.24 -2.67 11.06
C PHE A 107 -3.25 -3.82 12.07
N ASN A 108 -3.83 -4.96 11.69
CA ASN A 108 -3.84 -6.18 12.50
C ASN A 108 -3.22 -7.39 11.80
N SER A 109 -2.71 -7.21 10.59
CA SER A 109 -2.00 -8.27 9.87
C SER A 109 -0.87 -7.73 8.98
N VAL A 110 0.03 -8.61 8.58
CA VAL A 110 1.11 -8.40 7.62
C VAL A 110 1.09 -9.54 6.61
N ARG A 111 1.19 -9.22 5.31
CA ARG A 111 1.46 -10.22 4.26
C ARG A 111 2.95 -10.15 3.94
N LEU A 112 3.65 -11.29 4.01
CA LEU A 112 5.08 -11.40 3.70
C LEU A 112 5.27 -12.08 2.34
N PRO A 113 5.58 -11.30 1.29
CA PRO A 113 5.99 -11.83 -0.01
C PRO A 113 7.37 -12.45 0.12
N MET A 114 7.43 -13.77 0.03
CA MET A 114 8.67 -14.53 0.10
C MET A 114 9.19 -14.82 -1.30
N HIS A 115 10.50 -14.62 -1.48
CA HIS A 115 11.22 -15.17 -2.62
C HIS A 115 11.94 -16.47 -2.21
N PHE A 116 11.80 -17.54 -2.99
CA PHE A 116 12.30 -18.87 -2.61
C PHE A 116 13.82 -18.93 -2.41
N ASP A 117 14.59 -18.09 -3.12
CA ASP A 117 16.06 -18.07 -3.09
C ASP A 117 16.66 -17.68 -1.73
N LEU A 118 15.86 -17.14 -0.81
CA LEU A 118 16.26 -16.89 0.57
C LEU A 118 16.12 -18.14 1.44
N TYR A 119 15.37 -19.15 1.00
CA TYR A 119 15.01 -20.35 1.77
C TYR A 119 15.61 -21.63 1.20
N THR A 120 15.84 -21.70 -0.10
CA THR A 120 16.40 -22.88 -0.79
C THR A 120 17.15 -22.48 -2.05
N LEU A 121 18.11 -23.30 -2.46
CA LEU A 121 18.76 -23.14 -3.76
C LEU A 121 17.78 -23.40 -4.92
N PRO A 122 17.95 -22.76 -6.09
CA PRO A 122 17.33 -23.18 -7.34
C PRO A 122 17.57 -24.68 -7.61
N ALA A 123 16.63 -25.34 -8.28
CA ALA A 123 16.72 -26.79 -8.47
C ALA A 123 17.96 -27.21 -9.27
N GLU A 124 18.38 -26.40 -10.24
CA GLU A 124 19.57 -26.60 -11.06
C GLU A 124 20.89 -26.32 -10.32
N GLU A 125 20.84 -25.68 -9.16
CA GLU A 125 22.02 -25.37 -8.33
C GLU A 125 22.19 -26.37 -7.16
N GLU A 126 21.30 -27.34 -7.02
CA GLU A 126 21.41 -28.36 -5.97
C GLU A 126 22.63 -29.26 -6.19
N PRO A 127 23.52 -29.43 -5.18
CA PRO A 127 24.69 -30.30 -5.29
C PRO A 127 24.35 -31.76 -5.56
N VAL A 128 23.17 -32.20 -5.12
CA VAL A 128 22.62 -33.53 -5.37
C VAL A 128 21.20 -33.40 -5.90
N ALA A 129 20.98 -33.85 -7.14
CA ALA A 129 19.68 -33.81 -7.77
C ALA A 129 18.58 -34.47 -6.91
N GLY A 130 17.45 -33.79 -6.75
CA GLY A 130 16.31 -34.25 -5.95
C GLY A 130 16.43 -33.98 -4.45
N GLN A 131 17.56 -33.44 -3.96
CA GLN A 131 17.67 -32.94 -2.59
C GLN A 131 17.32 -31.45 -2.50
N ASN A 132 17.03 -30.99 -1.28
CA ASN A 132 16.73 -29.60 -0.99
C ASN A 132 17.74 -29.05 0.01
N THR A 133 18.57 -28.11 -0.43
CA THR A 133 19.46 -27.34 0.42
C THR A 133 18.68 -26.18 1.03
N TRP A 134 18.53 -26.18 2.36
CA TRP A 134 17.82 -25.14 3.09
C TRP A 134 18.78 -24.01 3.51
N LEU A 135 18.36 -22.77 3.26
CA LEU A 135 19.10 -21.56 3.59
C LEU A 135 18.49 -20.93 4.84
N GLU A 136 19.24 -20.85 5.94
CA GLU A 136 18.73 -20.32 7.22
C GLU A 136 18.36 -18.84 7.13
N LYS A 137 18.91 -18.09 6.16
CA LYS A 137 18.70 -16.64 6.03
C LYS A 137 17.21 -16.27 5.93
N GLY A 138 16.44 -16.91 5.06
CA GLY A 138 15.00 -16.66 4.91
C GLY A 138 14.20 -17.01 6.17
N PHE A 139 14.53 -18.15 6.81
CA PHE A 139 13.86 -18.57 8.05
C PHE A 139 14.12 -17.58 9.20
N ALA A 140 15.36 -17.15 9.40
CA ALA A 140 15.73 -16.21 10.46
C ALA A 140 15.08 -14.82 10.29
N LEU A 141 14.95 -14.34 9.05
CA LEU A 141 14.24 -13.09 8.77
C LEU A 141 12.74 -13.21 9.07
N THR A 142 12.12 -14.33 8.69
CA THR A 142 10.71 -14.60 8.97
C THR A 142 10.43 -14.78 10.45
N ASP A 143 11.30 -15.47 11.20
CA ASP A 143 11.19 -15.56 12.66
C ASP A 143 11.29 -14.18 13.31
N SER A 144 12.17 -13.31 12.81
CA SER A 144 12.31 -11.94 13.32
C SER A 144 11.04 -11.14 13.09
N LEU A 145 10.47 -11.19 11.88
CA LEU A 145 9.19 -10.55 11.57
C LEU A 145 8.06 -11.10 12.45
N LEU A 146 7.97 -12.42 12.56
CA LEU A 146 6.95 -13.10 13.36
C LEU A 146 7.01 -12.68 14.83
N ASN A 147 8.21 -12.56 15.40
CA ASN A 147 8.40 -12.04 16.75
C ASN A 147 7.90 -10.60 16.92
N TRP A 148 8.10 -9.74 15.91
CA TRP A 148 7.59 -8.37 15.94
C TRP A 148 6.06 -8.32 15.79
N CYS A 149 5.50 -9.13 14.89
CA CYS A 149 4.05 -9.27 14.72
C CYS A 149 3.39 -9.76 16.01
N LYS A 150 3.95 -10.81 16.63
CA LYS A 150 3.51 -11.35 17.93
C LYS A 150 3.54 -10.31 19.04
N ALA A 151 4.61 -9.51 19.12
CA ALA A 151 4.73 -8.44 20.11
C ALA A 151 3.67 -7.33 19.94
N ASN A 152 3.11 -7.19 18.74
CA ASN A 152 2.09 -6.21 18.40
C ASN A 152 0.68 -6.82 18.22
N HIS A 153 0.51 -8.11 18.50
CA HIS A 153 -0.74 -8.84 18.27
C HIS A 153 -1.25 -8.73 16.82
N MET A 154 -0.34 -8.85 15.86
CA MET A 154 -0.64 -8.86 14.43
C MET A 154 -0.46 -10.26 13.84
N TYR A 155 -1.38 -10.68 12.96
CA TYR A 155 -1.22 -11.91 12.20
C TYR A 155 -0.19 -11.74 11.08
N LEU A 156 0.65 -12.74 10.87
CA LEU A 156 1.56 -12.83 9.74
C LEU A 156 1.04 -13.87 8.74
N ILE A 157 0.77 -13.43 7.51
CA ILE A 157 0.42 -14.29 6.37
C ILE A 157 1.69 -14.51 5.56
N LEU A 158 2.09 -15.77 5.37
CA LEU A 158 3.22 -16.13 4.53
C LEU A 158 2.73 -16.31 3.10
N ASP A 159 3.32 -15.58 2.17
CA ASP A 159 2.98 -15.63 0.74
C ASP A 159 4.20 -16.11 -0.06
N LEU A 160 4.06 -17.23 -0.80
CA LEU A 160 5.10 -17.64 -1.74
C LEU A 160 4.95 -16.86 -3.04
N HIS A 161 5.57 -15.68 -3.04
CA HIS A 161 5.41 -14.70 -4.10
C HIS A 161 6.25 -15.01 -5.34
N ALA A 162 7.45 -15.57 -5.14
CA ALA A 162 8.27 -16.12 -6.22
C ALA A 162 8.64 -17.56 -5.89
N ALA A 163 8.03 -18.50 -6.61
CA ALA A 163 8.27 -19.92 -6.47
C ALA A 163 9.52 -20.37 -7.27
N PRO A 164 10.17 -21.49 -6.91
CA PRO A 164 11.20 -22.12 -7.73
C PRO A 164 10.80 -22.21 -9.21
N GLY A 165 11.60 -21.61 -10.10
CA GLY A 165 11.34 -21.56 -11.54
C GLY A 165 10.32 -20.50 -12.00
N GLY A 166 9.61 -19.84 -11.11
CA GLY A 166 8.63 -18.80 -11.41
C GLY A 166 7.30 -19.34 -11.98
N GLN A 167 6.19 -18.79 -11.47
CA GLN A 167 4.83 -19.25 -11.73
C GLN A 167 4.05 -18.44 -12.78
N GLY A 168 4.61 -17.35 -13.31
CA GLY A 168 3.91 -16.42 -14.21
C GLY A 168 4.71 -16.05 -15.47
N ASN A 169 3.99 -15.56 -16.49
CA ASN A 169 4.60 -14.92 -17.66
C ASN A 169 4.92 -13.43 -17.44
N ASP A 170 4.29 -12.79 -16.47
CA ASP A 170 4.75 -11.52 -15.92
C ASP A 170 6.02 -11.78 -15.09
N LEU A 171 7.16 -11.45 -15.71
CA LEU A 171 8.47 -11.83 -15.20
C LEU A 171 8.86 -11.08 -13.92
N PRO A 172 8.59 -9.76 -13.76
CA PRO A 172 8.88 -9.04 -12.51
C PRO A 172 8.24 -9.67 -11.27
N ILE A 173 6.95 -10.02 -11.33
CA ILE A 173 6.19 -10.52 -10.17
C ILE A 173 6.78 -11.85 -9.64
N SER A 174 7.15 -12.75 -10.54
CA SER A 174 7.61 -14.11 -10.19
C SER A 174 9.13 -14.29 -10.23
N ASP A 175 9.89 -13.19 -10.41
CA ASP A 175 11.34 -13.16 -10.70
C ASP A 175 11.80 -14.21 -11.73
N ARG A 176 10.95 -14.51 -12.71
CA ARG A 176 11.18 -15.66 -13.60
C ARG A 176 12.26 -15.36 -14.63
N HIS A 177 13.21 -16.29 -14.76
CA HIS A 177 14.15 -16.29 -15.88
C HIS A 177 13.50 -16.94 -17.11
N PRO A 178 13.27 -16.21 -18.22
CA PRO A 178 12.50 -16.72 -19.36
C PRO A 178 13.16 -17.88 -20.11
N GLU A 179 14.49 -17.99 -20.02
CA GLU A 179 15.28 -19.05 -20.68
C GLU A 179 15.44 -20.32 -19.83
N LYS A 180 14.95 -20.32 -18.58
CA LYS A 180 14.99 -21.48 -17.69
C LYS A 180 13.61 -22.14 -17.59
N PRO A 181 13.52 -23.46 -17.36
CA PRO A 181 12.24 -24.13 -17.16
C PRO A 181 11.43 -23.50 -16.02
N SER A 182 10.17 -23.18 -16.30
CA SER A 182 9.25 -22.62 -15.31
C SER A 182 8.87 -23.63 -14.21
N LEU A 183 8.13 -23.18 -13.20
CA LEU A 183 7.46 -24.06 -12.25
C LEU A 183 6.59 -25.12 -12.95
N TRP A 184 5.96 -24.75 -14.07
CA TRP A 184 5.03 -25.62 -14.79
C TRP A 184 5.74 -26.65 -15.68
N GLU A 185 6.96 -26.36 -16.10
CA GLU A 185 7.73 -27.22 -17.01
C GLU A 185 8.70 -28.16 -16.26
N SER A 186 9.07 -27.84 -15.02
CA SER A 186 10.05 -28.60 -14.24
C SER A 186 9.44 -29.33 -13.05
N GLU A 187 9.55 -30.66 -13.04
CA GLU A 187 9.16 -31.48 -11.88
C GLU A 187 10.01 -31.17 -10.64
N ALA A 188 11.29 -30.92 -10.82
CA ALA A 188 12.19 -30.55 -9.73
C ALA A 188 11.75 -29.24 -9.06
N ASN A 189 11.32 -28.24 -9.83
CA ASN A 189 10.79 -26.98 -9.30
C ASN A 189 9.48 -27.19 -8.52
N ARG A 190 8.56 -28.01 -9.03
CA ARG A 190 7.32 -28.37 -8.32
C ARG A 190 7.60 -29.09 -7.01
N ASN A 191 8.45 -30.11 -7.03
CA ASN A 191 8.80 -30.89 -5.84
C ASN A 191 9.49 -30.03 -4.79
N LYS A 192 10.37 -29.12 -5.20
CA LYS A 192 11.02 -28.15 -4.31
C LYS A 192 10.03 -27.16 -3.70
N THR A 193 9.07 -26.67 -4.49
CA THR A 193 7.98 -25.80 -4.00
C THR A 193 7.15 -26.49 -2.92
N ILE A 194 6.74 -27.73 -3.16
CA ILE A 194 5.98 -28.54 -2.20
C ILE A 194 6.81 -28.79 -0.92
N ALA A 195 8.10 -29.11 -1.08
CA ALA A 195 9.01 -29.33 0.04
C ALA A 195 9.22 -28.06 0.88
N LEU A 196 9.34 -26.90 0.24
CA LEU A 196 9.48 -25.60 0.93
C LEU A 196 8.25 -25.32 1.80
N TRP A 197 7.04 -25.50 1.26
CA TRP A 197 5.81 -25.32 2.02
C TRP A 197 5.70 -26.28 3.21
N ARG A 198 6.03 -27.56 3.01
CA ARG A 198 6.09 -28.52 4.13
C ARG A 198 7.11 -28.10 5.19
N LYS A 199 8.26 -27.55 4.79
CA LYS A 199 9.32 -27.09 5.69
C LYS A 199 8.86 -25.87 6.52
N LEU A 200 8.23 -24.89 5.87
CA LEU A 200 7.65 -23.72 6.53
C LEU A 200 6.53 -24.11 7.49
N ALA A 201 5.57 -24.92 7.04
CA ALA A 201 4.47 -25.39 7.88
C ALA A 201 4.96 -26.18 9.10
N ALA A 202 5.95 -27.06 8.94
CA ALA A 202 6.53 -27.80 10.06
C ALA A 202 7.19 -26.87 11.09
N ARG A 203 7.83 -25.78 10.64
CA ARG A 203 8.46 -24.79 11.54
C ARG A 203 7.41 -24.02 12.33
N TYR A 204 6.29 -23.66 11.70
CA TYR A 204 5.32 -22.72 12.26
C TYR A 204 3.99 -23.31 12.73
N ALA A 205 3.78 -24.63 12.63
CA ALA A 205 2.53 -25.31 12.98
C ALA A 205 1.95 -24.96 14.36
N ASN A 206 2.81 -24.59 15.32
CA ASN A 206 2.43 -24.27 16.68
C ASN A 206 2.47 -22.76 17.02
N GLU A 207 2.59 -21.88 16.02
CA GLU A 207 2.62 -20.43 16.23
C GLU A 207 1.31 -19.75 15.79
N PRO A 208 0.39 -19.42 16.71
CA PRO A 208 -0.92 -18.86 16.37
C PRO A 208 -0.89 -17.47 15.74
N TRP A 209 0.25 -16.76 15.80
CA TRP A 209 0.41 -15.48 15.10
C TRP A 209 0.76 -15.64 13.63
N ILE A 210 1.03 -16.84 13.15
CA ILE A 210 0.87 -17.13 11.72
C ILE A 210 -0.63 -17.19 11.45
N GLY A 211 -1.12 -16.28 10.62
CA GLY A 211 -2.54 -16.23 10.28
C GLY A 211 -2.92 -17.28 9.25
N GLY A 212 -2.01 -17.63 8.33
CA GLY A 212 -2.27 -18.55 7.23
C GLY A 212 -1.12 -18.62 6.23
N TYR A 213 -1.31 -19.51 5.26
CA TYR A 213 -0.38 -19.75 4.15
C TYR A 213 -1.05 -19.40 2.83
N ASP A 214 -0.56 -18.35 2.17
CA ASP A 214 -0.92 -17.96 0.81
C ASP A 214 0.03 -18.66 -0.16
N ILE A 215 -0.47 -19.77 -0.73
CA ILE A 215 0.42 -20.86 -1.18
C ILE A 215 1.11 -20.61 -2.51
N ILE A 216 0.60 -19.68 -3.32
CA ILE A 216 1.18 -19.31 -4.61
C ILE A 216 0.60 -17.97 -5.08
N ASN A 217 1.45 -16.99 -5.33
CA ASN A 217 1.02 -15.68 -5.80
C ASN A 217 0.80 -15.59 -7.30
N GLU A 218 -0.32 -15.01 -7.72
CA GLU A 218 -0.64 -14.56 -9.07
C GLU A 218 -0.15 -15.45 -10.24
N PRO A 219 -0.50 -16.75 -10.31
CA PRO A 219 -0.31 -17.49 -11.55
C PRO A 219 -0.93 -16.73 -12.73
N ASN A 220 -0.16 -16.61 -13.81
CA ASN A 220 -0.61 -16.00 -15.06
C ASN A 220 -0.02 -16.80 -16.23
N TRP A 221 -0.64 -17.96 -16.49
CA TRP A 221 -0.09 -18.97 -17.39
C TRP A 221 -1.17 -19.65 -18.22
N GLY A 222 -0.90 -19.89 -19.51
CA GLY A 222 -1.77 -20.66 -20.39
C GLY A 222 -1.39 -22.15 -20.36
N PHE A 223 -2.23 -22.99 -19.76
CA PHE A 223 -2.02 -24.44 -19.68
C PHE A 223 -2.69 -25.18 -20.84
N GLU A 224 -3.89 -24.74 -21.24
CA GLU A 224 -4.65 -25.28 -22.36
C GLU A 224 -4.19 -24.68 -23.70
N ASP A 225 -3.80 -23.40 -23.69
CA ASP A 225 -3.28 -22.66 -24.84
C ASP A 225 -2.07 -21.83 -24.44
N ALA A 226 -0.89 -22.19 -24.95
CA ALA A 226 0.36 -21.45 -24.70
C ALA A 226 0.35 -20.02 -25.27
N GLY A 227 -0.61 -19.69 -26.14
CA GLY A 227 -0.90 -18.34 -26.63
C GLY A 227 -1.61 -17.44 -25.62
N ASP A 228 -2.33 -18.02 -24.64
CA ASP A 228 -2.90 -17.27 -23.51
C ASP A 228 -1.85 -17.01 -22.44
N LYS A 229 -0.93 -16.08 -22.75
CA LYS A 229 0.15 -15.70 -21.83
C LYS A 229 -0.34 -15.23 -20.46
N ARG A 230 -1.59 -14.80 -20.33
CA ARG A 230 -2.14 -14.28 -19.09
C ARG A 230 -2.95 -15.32 -18.31
N GLY A 231 -3.27 -16.49 -18.88
CA GLY A 231 -4.12 -17.50 -18.23
C GLY A 231 -5.56 -17.05 -17.99
N THR A 232 -6.02 -16.00 -18.68
CA THR A 232 -7.35 -15.38 -18.46
C THR A 232 -8.48 -16.09 -19.20
N LYS A 233 -8.13 -16.88 -20.23
CA LYS A 233 -9.06 -17.67 -21.05
C LYS A 233 -9.13 -19.13 -20.62
N GLU A 234 -8.24 -19.57 -19.73
CA GLU A 234 -8.24 -20.89 -19.12
C GLU A 234 -9.61 -21.27 -18.56
N THR A 235 -10.00 -22.52 -18.77
CA THR A 235 -11.27 -23.08 -18.28
C THR A 235 -11.07 -24.20 -17.27
N LYS A 236 -9.92 -24.91 -17.34
CA LYS A 236 -9.67 -26.09 -16.52
C LYS A 236 -8.61 -25.90 -15.45
N ASN A 237 -7.56 -25.12 -15.69
CA ASN A 237 -6.46 -24.87 -14.73
C ASN A 237 -5.93 -26.15 -14.03
N ILE A 238 -5.90 -27.29 -14.73
CA ILE A 238 -5.60 -28.60 -14.13
C ILE A 238 -4.24 -28.61 -13.42
N PRO A 239 -3.14 -28.15 -14.05
CA PRO A 239 -1.82 -28.19 -13.40
C PRO A 239 -1.75 -27.31 -12.14
N LEU A 240 -2.38 -26.13 -12.18
CA LEU A 240 -2.45 -25.23 -11.02
C LEU A 240 -3.22 -25.88 -9.86
N LYS A 241 -4.40 -26.45 -10.11
CA LYS A 241 -5.17 -27.16 -9.08
C LYS A 241 -4.38 -28.33 -8.49
N GLN A 242 -3.73 -29.14 -9.33
CA GLN A 242 -2.92 -30.27 -8.89
C GLN A 242 -1.79 -29.84 -7.96
N LEU A 243 -1.07 -28.76 -8.31
CA LEU A 243 -0.01 -28.21 -7.47
C LEU A 243 -0.55 -27.73 -6.11
N MET A 244 -1.64 -26.94 -6.10
CA MET A 244 -2.21 -26.43 -4.86
C MET A 244 -2.71 -27.54 -3.92
N VAL A 245 -3.32 -28.59 -4.47
CA VAL A 245 -3.69 -29.79 -3.72
C VAL A 245 -2.47 -30.50 -3.15
N ALA A 246 -1.39 -30.64 -3.93
CA ALA A 246 -0.16 -31.28 -3.48
C ALA A 246 0.55 -30.48 -2.37
N ILE A 247 0.62 -29.15 -2.50
CA ILE A 247 1.13 -28.24 -1.46
C ILE A 247 0.29 -28.38 -0.19
N THR A 248 -1.04 -28.30 -0.32
CA THR A 248 -1.96 -28.41 0.82
C THR A 248 -1.78 -29.74 1.54
N LYS A 249 -1.70 -30.85 0.79
CA LYS A 249 -1.44 -32.18 1.36
C LYS A 249 -0.14 -32.21 2.16
N ALA A 250 0.94 -31.66 1.62
CA ALA A 250 2.23 -31.64 2.29
C ALA A 250 2.23 -30.76 3.56
N ILE A 251 1.54 -29.61 3.53
CA ILE A 251 1.30 -28.79 4.73
C ILE A 251 0.52 -29.60 5.77
N ARG A 252 -0.55 -30.28 5.37
CA ARG A 252 -1.39 -31.13 6.22
C ARG A 252 -0.71 -32.43 6.66
N GLU A 253 0.54 -32.71 6.31
CA GLU A 253 1.31 -33.76 7.00
C GLU A 253 1.86 -33.29 8.35
N VAL A 254 1.98 -31.97 8.54
CA VAL A 254 2.70 -31.37 9.68
C VAL A 254 1.91 -30.28 10.40
N ASP A 255 0.86 -29.73 9.77
CA ASP A 255 0.07 -28.63 10.30
C ASP A 255 -1.42 -28.75 9.93
N GLN A 256 -2.27 -28.95 10.94
CA GLN A 256 -3.72 -29.09 10.78
C GLN A 256 -4.52 -27.80 11.04
N LYS A 257 -3.88 -26.72 11.47
CA LYS A 257 -4.58 -25.60 12.13
C LYS A 257 -4.70 -24.36 11.27
N HIS A 258 -3.64 -24.00 10.55
CA HIS A 258 -3.62 -22.75 9.78
C HIS A 258 -4.52 -22.81 8.55
N ILE A 259 -5.12 -21.67 8.20
CA ILE A 259 -5.89 -21.51 6.96
C ILE A 259 -4.95 -21.63 5.75
N ILE A 260 -5.47 -22.20 4.66
CA ILE A 260 -4.82 -22.21 3.36
C ILE A 260 -5.49 -21.16 2.49
N ILE A 261 -4.74 -20.13 2.13
CA ILE A 261 -5.18 -19.12 1.18
C ILE A 261 -4.72 -19.58 -0.21
N ILE A 262 -5.65 -19.59 -1.15
CA ILE A 262 -5.39 -19.94 -2.55
C ILE A 262 -5.62 -18.72 -3.44
N GLU A 263 -4.85 -18.64 -4.52
CA GLU A 263 -5.03 -17.67 -5.58
C GLU A 263 -5.32 -18.37 -6.92
N GLY A 264 -6.15 -17.72 -7.73
CA GLY A 264 -6.49 -18.19 -9.07
C GLY A 264 -5.41 -17.89 -10.11
N ASN A 265 -5.59 -18.43 -11.32
CA ASN A 265 -4.82 -17.98 -12.48
C ASN A 265 -5.26 -16.57 -12.92
N GLY A 266 -4.67 -16.01 -13.97
CA GLY A 266 -5.04 -14.67 -14.43
C GLY A 266 -4.78 -13.62 -13.37
N PHE A 267 -3.60 -13.65 -12.75
CA PHE A 267 -3.19 -12.70 -11.70
C PHE A 267 -4.08 -12.81 -10.44
N GLY A 268 -4.31 -14.04 -9.96
CA GLY A 268 -5.12 -14.26 -8.75
C GLY A 268 -6.65 -14.20 -8.96
N ASN A 269 -7.13 -13.94 -10.18
CA ASN A 269 -8.53 -13.56 -10.42
C ASN A 269 -9.40 -14.61 -11.13
N SER A 270 -8.83 -15.72 -11.63
CA SER A 270 -9.54 -16.77 -12.37
C SER A 270 -9.54 -18.12 -11.64
N TYR A 271 -10.74 -18.55 -11.23
CA TYR A 271 -10.97 -19.79 -10.46
C TYR A 271 -11.57 -20.94 -11.28
N LYS A 272 -11.68 -20.78 -12.60
CA LYS A 272 -12.28 -21.77 -13.49
C LYS A 272 -11.51 -23.10 -13.40
N GLY A 273 -12.22 -24.19 -13.08
CA GLY A 273 -11.62 -25.52 -12.94
C GLY A 273 -10.81 -25.77 -11.66
N ILE A 274 -10.66 -24.76 -10.78
CA ILE A 274 -9.92 -24.89 -9.51
C ILE A 274 -10.82 -25.46 -8.40
N LEU A 275 -12.02 -24.90 -8.23
CA LEU A 275 -13.00 -25.32 -7.22
C LEU A 275 -13.79 -26.57 -7.68
N PRO A 276 -14.41 -27.37 -6.79
CA PRO A 276 -14.66 -27.16 -5.35
C PRO A 276 -13.41 -27.30 -4.46
N ALA A 277 -13.57 -26.91 -3.19
CA ALA A 277 -12.55 -27.01 -2.15
C ALA A 277 -12.08 -28.44 -1.89
N TRP A 278 -10.79 -28.59 -1.56
CA TRP A 278 -10.18 -29.87 -1.12
C TRP A 278 -9.72 -29.85 0.34
N ASP A 279 -9.76 -28.69 1.00
CA ASP A 279 -9.45 -28.49 2.42
C ASP A 279 -10.61 -27.73 3.06
N SER A 280 -10.99 -28.11 4.28
CA SER A 280 -12.08 -27.47 5.01
C SER A 280 -11.72 -26.07 5.53
N ASN A 281 -10.43 -25.75 5.63
CA ASN A 281 -9.90 -24.51 6.19
C ASN A 281 -9.27 -23.63 5.09
N MET A 282 -9.95 -23.51 3.96
CA MET A 282 -9.46 -22.82 2.76
C MET A 282 -10.13 -21.45 2.54
N VAL A 283 -9.35 -20.47 2.08
CA VAL A 283 -9.78 -19.09 1.79
C VAL A 283 -9.45 -18.76 0.33
N ILE A 284 -10.37 -18.13 -0.38
CA ILE A 284 -10.16 -17.63 -1.74
C ILE A 284 -9.57 -16.22 -1.66
N SER A 285 -8.37 -16.01 -2.20
CA SER A 285 -7.79 -14.68 -2.38
C SER A 285 -8.10 -14.11 -3.76
N PHE A 286 -8.23 -12.80 -3.89
CA PHE A 286 -8.28 -12.15 -5.20
C PHE A 286 -7.58 -10.81 -5.13
N HIS A 287 -7.08 -10.31 -6.25
CA HIS A 287 -6.34 -9.05 -6.32
C HIS A 287 -7.09 -8.01 -7.14
N LYS A 288 -7.04 -6.77 -6.68
CA LYS A 288 -7.81 -5.68 -7.29
C LYS A 288 -6.96 -4.42 -7.45
N TYR A 289 -6.84 -3.97 -8.69
CA TYR A 289 -6.17 -2.73 -9.05
C TYR A 289 -7.01 -1.97 -10.08
N GLY A 290 -6.97 -0.64 -10.05
CA GLY A 290 -7.37 0.26 -11.15
C GLY A 290 -8.75 0.05 -11.80
N ASN A 291 -9.71 -0.58 -11.13
CA ASN A 291 -11.09 -0.76 -11.60
C ASN A 291 -12.09 -0.18 -10.59
N PHE A 292 -13.38 -0.14 -10.95
CA PHE A 292 -14.40 0.50 -10.10
C PHE A 292 -14.50 -0.09 -8.70
N THR A 293 -14.86 0.73 -7.72
CA THR A 293 -14.95 0.39 -6.29
C THR A 293 -16.39 0.10 -5.86
N ASN A 294 -17.04 -0.84 -6.54
CA ASN A 294 -18.43 -1.23 -6.26
C ASN A 294 -18.64 -2.76 -6.25
N ALA A 295 -19.72 -3.23 -5.64
CA ALA A 295 -19.99 -4.67 -5.52
C ALA A 295 -20.04 -5.41 -6.87
N ALA A 296 -20.50 -4.75 -7.94
CA ALA A 296 -20.52 -5.34 -9.29
C ALA A 296 -19.11 -5.71 -9.79
N SER A 297 -18.11 -4.90 -9.44
CA SER A 297 -16.70 -5.15 -9.82
C SER A 297 -16.05 -6.37 -9.16
N ILE A 298 -16.67 -6.93 -8.12
CA ILE A 298 -16.20 -8.14 -7.43
C ILE A 298 -17.24 -9.26 -7.44
N ARG A 299 -18.32 -9.14 -8.22
CA ARG A 299 -19.47 -10.04 -8.14
C ARG A 299 -19.09 -11.50 -8.39
N ASN A 300 -18.19 -11.74 -9.33
CA ASN A 300 -17.64 -13.06 -9.61
C ASN A 300 -17.06 -13.75 -8.37
N PHE A 301 -16.40 -13.03 -7.46
CA PHE A 301 -15.88 -13.60 -6.22
C PHE A 301 -16.98 -13.81 -5.19
N LEU A 302 -17.95 -12.90 -5.11
CA LEU A 302 -19.12 -13.07 -4.23
C LEU A 302 -19.92 -14.32 -4.64
N ASP A 303 -20.09 -14.56 -5.94
CA ASP A 303 -20.70 -15.77 -6.49
C ASP A 303 -19.93 -17.04 -6.07
N LEU A 304 -18.60 -17.04 -6.14
CA LEU A 304 -17.78 -18.17 -5.72
C LEU A 304 -17.93 -18.46 -4.21
N ARG A 305 -17.93 -17.42 -3.38
CA ARG A 305 -18.18 -17.55 -1.94
C ARG A 305 -19.56 -18.13 -1.65
N GLU A 306 -20.60 -17.64 -2.32
CA GLU A 306 -21.97 -18.15 -2.15
C GLU A 306 -22.06 -19.62 -2.60
N GLN A 307 -21.47 -19.96 -3.75
CA GLN A 307 -21.50 -21.30 -4.33
C GLN A 307 -20.74 -22.34 -3.50
N TYR A 308 -19.56 -21.99 -2.99
CA TYR A 308 -18.66 -22.94 -2.32
C TYR A 308 -18.58 -22.77 -0.80
N ASN A 309 -19.27 -21.78 -0.25
CA ASN A 309 -19.29 -21.45 1.19
C ASN A 309 -17.87 -21.26 1.76
N LEU A 310 -17.04 -20.50 1.06
CA LEU A 310 -15.65 -20.20 1.41
C LEU A 310 -15.47 -18.70 1.70
N PRO A 311 -14.63 -18.31 2.68
CA PRO A 311 -14.30 -16.91 2.88
C PRO A 311 -13.52 -16.33 1.69
N LEU A 312 -13.64 -15.01 1.52
CA LEU A 312 -12.83 -14.23 0.59
C LEU A 312 -11.82 -13.38 1.34
N TRP A 313 -10.67 -13.14 0.72
CA TRP A 313 -9.67 -12.19 1.16
C TRP A 313 -9.16 -11.39 -0.04
N LEU A 314 -9.08 -10.06 0.08
CA LEU A 314 -8.42 -9.20 -0.91
C LEU A 314 -6.91 -9.23 -0.60
N GLY A 315 -6.20 -10.24 -1.09
CA GLY A 315 -4.79 -10.50 -0.76
C GLY A 315 -3.83 -9.42 -1.23
N GLU A 316 -4.21 -8.69 -2.28
CA GLU A 316 -3.48 -7.52 -2.76
C GLU A 316 -4.40 -6.46 -3.38
N SER A 317 -4.08 -5.21 -3.10
CA SER A 317 -4.69 -4.03 -3.72
C SER A 317 -3.84 -2.81 -3.45
N GLY A 318 -3.99 -1.73 -4.21
CA GLY A 318 -3.22 -0.51 -3.97
C GLY A 318 -3.01 0.29 -5.23
N GLU A 319 -1.85 0.95 -5.29
CA GLU A 319 -1.38 1.68 -6.47
C GLU A 319 -2.41 2.66 -7.06
N ASN A 320 -3.11 3.41 -6.20
CA ASN A 320 -4.20 4.30 -6.57
C ASN A 320 -4.36 5.45 -5.57
N SER A 321 -5.33 6.33 -5.77
CA SER A 321 -5.58 7.47 -4.88
C SER A 321 -6.19 7.09 -3.53
N ASN A 322 -6.10 7.99 -2.56
CA ASN A 322 -6.73 7.87 -1.25
C ASN A 322 -8.26 7.75 -1.35
N ASN A 323 -8.89 8.41 -2.33
CA ASN A 323 -10.32 8.27 -2.57
C ASN A 323 -10.66 6.84 -3.03
N TRP A 324 -9.85 6.27 -3.94
CA TRP A 324 -10.01 4.88 -4.34
C TRP A 324 -9.77 3.93 -3.17
N PHE A 325 -8.73 4.17 -2.35
CA PHE A 325 -8.39 3.34 -1.18
C PHE A 325 -9.58 3.29 -0.21
N THR A 326 -10.10 4.44 0.19
CA THR A 326 -11.24 4.54 1.10
C THR A 326 -12.46 3.77 0.57
N ASN A 327 -12.77 3.93 -0.72
CA ASN A 327 -13.94 3.31 -1.33
C ASN A 327 -13.78 1.79 -1.50
N THR A 328 -12.60 1.32 -1.91
CA THR A 328 -12.31 -0.12 -2.00
C THR A 328 -12.36 -0.78 -0.64
N ILE A 329 -11.73 -0.20 0.39
CA ILE A 329 -11.75 -0.74 1.75
C ILE A 329 -13.18 -0.79 2.29
N SER A 330 -13.94 0.31 2.13
CA SER A 330 -15.34 0.37 2.55
C SER A 330 -16.17 -0.73 1.87
N MET A 331 -15.95 -0.98 0.58
CA MET A 331 -16.65 -2.02 -0.19
C MET A 331 -16.31 -3.43 0.28
N VAL A 332 -15.04 -3.75 0.54
CA VAL A 332 -14.66 -5.11 0.98
C VAL A 332 -15.06 -5.37 2.42
N GLU A 333 -14.88 -4.40 3.32
CA GLU A 333 -15.29 -4.55 4.73
C GLU A 333 -16.80 -4.67 4.88
N SER A 334 -17.60 -3.94 4.09
CA SER A 334 -19.06 -4.10 4.08
C SER A 334 -19.52 -5.48 3.59
N ASN A 335 -18.62 -6.25 2.98
CA ASN A 335 -18.84 -7.61 2.51
C ASN A 335 -18.15 -8.66 3.39
N ASP A 336 -17.65 -8.32 4.58
CA ASP A 336 -16.88 -9.22 5.45
C ASP A 336 -15.59 -9.78 4.82
N ILE A 337 -14.97 -9.01 3.94
CA ILE A 337 -13.74 -9.38 3.24
C ILE A 337 -12.57 -8.59 3.86
N GLY A 338 -11.61 -9.30 4.44
CA GLY A 338 -10.33 -8.71 4.86
C GLY A 338 -9.45 -8.34 3.66
N TRP A 339 -8.39 -7.58 3.90
CA TRP A 339 -7.55 -7.03 2.85
C TRP A 339 -6.07 -6.90 3.25
N ALA A 340 -5.18 -6.90 2.26
CA ALA A 340 -3.79 -6.49 2.40
C ALA A 340 -3.38 -5.56 1.24
N TRP A 341 -2.82 -4.39 1.57
CA TRP A 341 -2.42 -3.39 0.58
C TRP A 341 -0.98 -3.58 0.10
N TRP A 342 -0.76 -3.45 -1.21
CA TRP A 342 0.53 -3.37 -1.87
C TRP A 342 0.90 -1.90 -2.07
N GLN A 343 1.94 -1.38 -1.42
CA GLN A 343 2.88 -1.98 -0.47
C GLN A 343 3.25 -0.95 0.61
N LEU A 344 3.93 -1.38 1.68
CA LEU A 344 4.29 -0.47 2.77
C LEU A 344 5.22 0.67 2.33
N LYS A 345 6.28 0.33 1.59
CA LYS A 345 7.36 1.26 1.21
C LYS A 345 7.70 1.17 -0.26
N LYS A 346 7.89 2.32 -0.90
CA LYS A 346 8.47 2.44 -2.24
C LYS A 346 8.86 3.90 -2.51
N ILE A 347 9.39 4.18 -3.70
CA ILE A 347 9.55 5.53 -4.21
C ILE A 347 8.25 5.98 -4.88
N GLY A 348 7.42 6.74 -4.16
CA GLY A 348 6.12 7.22 -4.62
C GLY A 348 5.28 7.75 -3.47
N ILE A 349 4.16 8.40 -3.79
CA ILE A 349 3.28 9.04 -2.79
C ILE A 349 2.07 8.19 -2.42
N ASN A 350 1.77 7.13 -3.17
CA ASN A 350 0.56 6.31 -3.05
C ASN A 350 0.75 5.08 -2.13
N ASN A 351 1.67 5.19 -1.18
CA ASN A 351 2.01 4.20 -0.16
C ASN A 351 2.28 4.94 1.17
N LEU A 352 2.27 4.23 2.31
CA LEU A 352 2.36 4.89 3.61
C LEU A 352 3.73 5.54 3.85
N LEU A 353 4.80 4.96 3.30
CA LEU A 353 6.18 5.36 3.58
C LEU A 353 7.00 5.52 2.30
N GLU A 354 7.25 6.75 1.89
CA GLU A 354 8.03 7.06 0.69
C GLU A 354 9.54 7.04 0.97
N ILE A 355 10.27 6.26 0.16
CA ILE A 355 11.73 6.23 0.16
C ILE A 355 12.24 7.45 -0.62
N LYS A 356 13.06 8.28 0.04
CA LYS A 356 13.63 9.49 -0.55
C LYS A 356 14.66 9.14 -1.62
N ILE A 357 14.54 9.77 -2.78
CA ILE A 357 15.57 9.74 -3.82
C ILE A 357 16.72 10.66 -3.41
N THR A 358 17.95 10.16 -3.47
CA THR A 358 19.17 10.96 -3.26
C THR A 358 19.80 11.30 -4.61
N PRO A 359 20.64 12.36 -4.69
CA PRO A 359 21.37 12.67 -5.92
C PRO A 359 22.20 11.48 -6.43
N GLY A 360 22.80 10.69 -5.53
CA GLY A 360 23.55 9.49 -5.89
C GLY A 360 22.67 8.40 -6.50
N TYR A 361 21.50 8.14 -5.92
CA TYR A 361 20.55 7.19 -6.50
C TYR A 361 19.98 7.68 -7.83
N GLN A 362 19.70 8.99 -7.96
CA GLN A 362 19.27 9.57 -9.23
C GLN A 362 20.31 9.37 -10.33
N ALA A 363 21.60 9.52 -10.04
CA ALA A 363 22.67 9.25 -11.00
C ALA A 363 22.70 7.78 -11.47
N LEU A 364 22.39 6.82 -10.58
CA LEU A 364 22.23 5.41 -10.96
C LEU A 364 21.04 5.20 -11.89
N LEU A 365 19.89 5.82 -11.58
CA LEU A 365 18.71 5.78 -12.44
C LEU A 365 19.01 6.38 -13.82
N ASP A 366 19.70 7.52 -13.87
CA ASP A 366 20.04 8.18 -15.13
C ASP A 366 20.98 7.31 -15.97
N TYR A 367 21.98 6.68 -15.35
CA TYR A 367 22.87 5.73 -16.03
C TYR A 367 22.11 4.53 -16.60
N TRP A 368 21.34 3.82 -15.78
CA TRP A 368 20.62 2.62 -16.22
C TRP A 368 19.53 2.91 -17.26
N ASN A 369 19.02 4.14 -17.31
CA ASN A 369 18.09 4.59 -18.35
C ASN A 369 18.78 5.24 -19.57
N GLY A 370 20.12 5.22 -19.64
CA GLY A 370 20.88 5.79 -20.76
C GLY A 370 20.84 7.31 -20.86
N LYS A 371 20.51 8.00 -19.76
CA LYS A 371 20.39 9.47 -19.65
C LYS A 371 21.61 10.11 -18.97
N GLY A 372 22.54 9.31 -18.46
CA GLY A 372 23.76 9.78 -17.80
C GLY A 372 24.93 8.80 -17.96
N PRO A 373 26.17 9.24 -17.66
CA PRO A 373 27.34 8.36 -17.68
C PRO A 373 27.30 7.34 -16.53
N ALA A 374 28.04 6.24 -16.68
CA ALA A 374 28.26 5.29 -15.59
C ALA A 374 28.98 5.97 -14.42
N PRO A 375 28.42 5.94 -13.19
CA PRO A 375 29.14 6.43 -12.01
C PRO A 375 30.38 5.56 -11.73
N ALA A 376 31.38 6.12 -11.05
CA ALA A 376 32.51 5.32 -10.59
C ALA A 376 32.03 4.24 -9.60
N ALA A 377 32.67 3.07 -9.59
CA ALA A 377 32.22 1.93 -8.77
C ALA A 377 32.08 2.26 -7.26
N ASP A 378 32.97 3.09 -6.70
CA ASP A 378 32.89 3.52 -5.31
C ASP A 378 31.80 4.57 -5.05
N GLU A 379 31.45 5.38 -6.05
CA GLU A 379 30.31 6.31 -5.97
C GLU A 379 28.99 5.55 -6.05
N ALA A 380 28.89 4.61 -6.99
CA ALA A 380 27.74 3.72 -7.13
C ALA A 380 27.50 2.90 -5.85
N TYR A 381 28.57 2.35 -5.25
CA TYR A 381 28.46 1.61 -4.00
C TYR A 381 27.96 2.50 -2.85
N ARG A 382 28.51 3.71 -2.69
CA ARG A 382 28.03 4.66 -1.66
C ARG A 382 26.56 5.03 -1.87
N ALA A 383 26.16 5.30 -3.11
CA ALA A 383 24.77 5.61 -3.46
C ALA A 383 23.82 4.45 -3.13
N LEU A 384 24.21 3.21 -3.42
CA LEU A 384 23.42 2.01 -3.10
C LEU A 384 23.32 1.77 -1.58
N MET A 385 24.40 1.96 -0.83
CA MET A 385 24.37 1.82 0.62
C MET A 385 23.54 2.92 1.29
N GLU A 386 23.60 4.16 0.78
CA GLU A 386 22.72 5.25 1.19
C GLU A 386 21.26 4.92 0.86
N PHE A 387 20.99 4.36 -0.32
CA PHE A 387 19.65 3.92 -0.71
C PHE A 387 19.12 2.83 0.24
N ALA A 388 19.91 1.81 0.55
CA ALA A 388 19.56 0.79 1.54
C ALA A 388 19.28 1.42 2.92
N ALA A 389 20.10 2.36 3.38
CA ALA A 389 19.85 3.07 4.64
C ALA A 389 18.56 3.92 4.62
N ASN A 390 18.22 4.50 3.47
CA ASN A 390 17.00 5.29 3.27
C ASN A 390 15.72 4.45 3.22
N THR A 391 15.82 3.11 3.18
CA THR A 391 14.65 2.24 3.35
C THR A 391 14.16 2.16 4.81
N ARG A 392 14.96 2.59 5.80
CA ARG A 392 14.54 2.64 7.21
C ARG A 392 13.43 3.67 7.40
N ILE A 393 12.43 3.33 8.21
CA ILE A 393 11.23 4.15 8.42
C ILE A 393 11.55 5.57 8.91
N GLU A 394 12.53 5.75 9.79
CA GLU A 394 12.96 7.06 10.27
C GLU A 394 13.49 7.98 9.15
N ASN A 395 13.88 7.43 8.01
CA ASN A 395 14.38 8.18 6.86
C ASN A 395 13.29 8.41 5.80
N ASN A 396 12.14 7.74 5.89
CA ASN A 396 11.04 7.86 4.93
C ASN A 396 10.22 9.14 5.13
N ILE A 397 9.43 9.49 4.11
CA ILE A 397 8.34 10.46 4.26
C ILE A 397 7.09 9.67 4.60
N TYR A 398 6.47 9.98 5.75
CA TYR A 398 5.24 9.34 6.17
C TYR A 398 4.01 10.08 5.61
N HIS A 399 3.24 9.36 4.79
CA HIS A 399 2.01 9.84 4.16
C HIS A 399 0.80 9.56 5.06
N LYS A 400 0.59 10.44 6.03
CA LYS A 400 -0.51 10.31 7.00
C LYS A 400 -1.89 10.40 6.36
N ASP A 401 -2.01 11.05 5.20
CA ASP A 401 -3.23 11.11 4.39
C ASP A 401 -3.62 9.71 3.86
N VAL A 402 -2.63 8.90 3.48
CA VAL A 402 -2.86 7.50 3.09
C VAL A 402 -3.37 6.67 4.28
N THR A 403 -2.75 6.82 5.46
CA THR A 403 -3.22 6.12 6.67
C THR A 403 -4.64 6.57 7.05
N ASP A 404 -4.91 7.87 6.96
CA ASP A 404 -6.23 8.45 7.25
C ASP A 404 -7.31 7.89 6.31
N ALA A 405 -7.00 7.80 5.02
CA ALA A 405 -7.86 7.21 3.98
C ALA A 405 -8.21 5.75 4.26
N MET A 406 -7.24 4.97 4.74
CA MET A 406 -7.41 3.54 4.98
C MET A 406 -8.21 3.19 6.24
N PHE A 407 -8.24 4.08 7.24
CA PHE A 407 -8.90 3.80 8.53
C PHE A 407 -9.99 4.79 8.89
N ARG A 408 -9.60 6.04 9.21
CA ARG A 408 -10.55 7.04 9.72
C ARG A 408 -11.60 7.36 8.66
N GLN A 409 -11.20 7.55 7.41
CA GLN A 409 -12.11 7.90 6.34
C GLN A 409 -13.06 6.75 6.00
N VAL A 410 -12.67 5.48 6.18
CA VAL A 410 -13.57 4.33 6.01
C VAL A 410 -14.71 4.40 7.03
N ALA A 411 -14.40 4.71 8.29
CA ALA A 411 -15.40 4.79 9.37
C ALA A 411 -16.15 6.14 9.44
N SER A 412 -15.61 7.23 8.90
CA SER A 412 -16.17 8.57 9.06
C SER A 412 -15.94 9.48 7.85
N GLY A 413 -17.01 10.13 7.37
CA GLY A 413 -16.94 11.17 6.33
C GLY A 413 -16.52 12.56 6.84
N LYS A 414 -16.26 12.73 8.15
CA LYS A 414 -15.91 14.04 8.71
C LYS A 414 -14.55 14.52 8.19
N ALA A 415 -14.44 15.76 7.71
CA ALA A 415 -13.14 16.36 7.41
C ALA A 415 -12.41 16.80 8.69
N ILE A 416 -11.08 16.67 8.71
CA ILE A 416 -10.21 17.16 9.80
C ILE A 416 -9.03 17.95 9.21
N PRO A 417 -8.40 18.87 9.96
CA PRO A 417 -7.25 19.61 9.45
C PRO A 417 -6.11 18.67 9.03
N PHE A 418 -5.54 18.85 7.83
CA PHE A 418 -4.31 18.14 7.45
C PHE A 418 -3.15 18.53 8.35
N ARG A 419 -3.05 19.80 8.73
CA ARG A 419 -2.19 20.26 9.81
C ARG A 419 -2.86 21.38 10.57
N GLU A 420 -2.28 21.73 11.70
CA GLU A 420 -2.78 22.85 12.48
C GLU A 420 -2.51 24.18 11.75
N HIS A 421 -3.59 24.92 11.48
CA HIS A 421 -3.54 26.26 10.88
C HIS A 421 -4.02 27.30 11.91
N ILE A 422 -3.10 28.02 12.56
CA ILE A 422 -3.43 29.05 13.56
C ILE A 422 -3.31 30.45 12.94
N ILE A 423 -4.42 31.19 12.89
CA ILE A 423 -4.45 32.58 12.41
C ILE A 423 -4.32 33.52 13.62
N LYS A 424 -3.15 34.15 13.78
CA LYS A 424 -2.88 35.20 14.79
C LYS A 424 -2.93 36.58 14.13
N ASP A 425 -1.84 37.35 14.18
CA ASP A 425 -1.71 38.64 13.48
C ASP A 425 -1.26 38.45 12.03
N LYS A 426 -0.45 37.41 11.76
CA LYS A 426 -0.11 36.95 10.42
C LYS A 426 -0.09 35.42 10.37
N ALA A 427 -0.59 34.84 9.29
CA ALA A 427 -0.52 33.39 9.04
C ALA A 427 -0.46 33.10 7.55
N VAL A 428 0.28 32.05 7.17
CA VAL A 428 0.35 31.51 5.81
C VAL A 428 -0.26 30.12 5.82
N ILE A 429 -1.17 29.87 4.90
CA ILE A 429 -1.81 28.56 4.68
C ILE A 429 -1.50 28.16 3.24
N ARG A 430 -0.74 27.08 3.05
CA ARG A 430 -0.40 26.55 1.73
C ARG A 430 -1.64 25.90 1.11
N ALA A 431 -1.84 26.07 -0.19
CA ALA A 431 -2.99 25.51 -0.91
C ALA A 431 -3.04 23.98 -0.79
N VAL A 432 -1.88 23.33 -0.78
CA VAL A 432 -1.76 21.86 -0.67
C VAL A 432 -2.09 21.31 0.73
N ASP A 433 -2.22 22.19 1.74
CA ASP A 433 -2.53 21.83 3.13
C ASP A 433 -4.03 21.90 3.44
N TYR A 434 -4.89 21.68 2.44
CA TYR A 434 -6.35 21.51 2.62
C TYR A 434 -6.67 20.33 3.55
N ASP A 435 -7.87 20.28 4.11
CA ASP A 435 -8.28 19.28 5.09
C ASP A 435 -8.07 17.83 4.60
N LEU A 436 -7.90 16.91 5.55
CA LEU A 436 -7.99 15.46 5.32
C LEU A 436 -9.46 15.03 5.27
N GLY A 437 -9.80 14.24 4.27
CA GLY A 437 -11.12 13.62 4.16
C GLY A 437 -11.46 13.23 2.73
N ARG A 438 -12.64 12.63 2.58
CA ARG A 438 -13.14 12.15 1.30
C ARG A 438 -13.38 13.31 0.33
N ASN A 439 -13.41 12.99 -0.96
CA ASN A 439 -13.97 13.89 -1.97
C ASN A 439 -15.41 14.30 -1.55
N LEU A 440 -15.78 15.54 -1.85
CA LEU A 440 -17.01 16.22 -1.41
C LEU A 440 -17.09 16.52 0.10
N SER A 441 -16.11 16.12 0.91
CA SER A 441 -16.08 16.39 2.36
C SER A 441 -14.98 17.38 2.77
N ALA A 442 -13.75 17.16 2.29
CA ALA A 442 -12.59 18.01 2.57
C ALA A 442 -12.12 18.83 1.35
N TYR A 443 -12.38 18.31 0.16
CA TYR A 443 -12.14 18.94 -1.13
C TYR A 443 -13.19 18.43 -2.13
N ASN A 444 -13.28 19.04 -3.30
CA ASN A 444 -13.94 18.49 -4.48
C ASN A 444 -12.99 18.58 -5.67
N ASP A 445 -12.71 17.43 -6.25
CA ASP A 445 -11.97 17.25 -7.49
C ASP A 445 -12.80 16.38 -8.45
N LEU A 446 -12.73 16.66 -9.75
CA LEU A 446 -13.51 15.94 -10.77
C LEU A 446 -12.81 14.64 -11.24
N ASP A 447 -11.50 14.52 -11.06
CA ASP A 447 -10.70 13.33 -11.37
C ASP A 447 -10.01 12.82 -10.08
N THR A 448 -10.71 11.97 -9.33
CA THR A 448 -10.27 11.60 -7.98
C THR A 448 -9.48 10.31 -7.86
N ALA A 449 -9.39 9.50 -8.91
CA ALA A 449 -8.84 8.14 -8.86
C ALA A 449 -8.50 7.62 -10.24
N SER A 450 -7.61 6.63 -10.36
CA SER A 450 -7.31 6.00 -11.63
C SER A 450 -8.13 4.74 -11.87
N TYR A 451 -8.88 4.69 -12.96
CA TYR A 451 -9.63 3.50 -13.40
C TYR A 451 -9.07 2.88 -14.70
N HIS A 452 -7.74 2.85 -14.84
CA HIS A 452 -7.04 2.44 -16.08
C HIS A 452 -7.28 1.00 -16.54
N TYR A 453 -7.77 0.09 -15.68
CA TYR A 453 -8.21 -1.25 -16.11
C TYR A 453 -9.67 -1.31 -16.54
N THR A 454 -10.38 -0.18 -16.54
CA THR A 454 -11.76 -0.08 -16.98
C THR A 454 -11.81 0.47 -18.41
N PRO A 455 -12.30 -0.30 -19.40
CA PRO A 455 -12.37 0.16 -20.79
C PRO A 455 -13.14 1.47 -20.92
N GLY A 456 -12.56 2.44 -21.65
CA GLY A 456 -13.19 3.73 -21.94
C GLY A 456 -13.14 4.76 -20.80
N VAL A 457 -12.51 4.45 -19.67
CA VAL A 457 -12.36 5.40 -18.55
C VAL A 457 -10.93 5.90 -18.49
N ASN A 458 -10.73 7.21 -18.61
CA ASN A 458 -9.41 7.85 -18.58
C ASN A 458 -9.37 8.87 -17.44
N THR A 459 -9.06 8.38 -16.26
CA THR A 459 -8.97 9.13 -15.00
C THR A 459 -7.65 8.76 -14.34
N GLN A 460 -7.08 9.68 -13.57
CA GLN A 460 -5.73 9.55 -13.02
C GLN A 460 -5.67 9.81 -11.51
N GLY A 461 -6.61 10.55 -10.93
CA GLY A 461 -6.35 11.21 -9.65
C GLY A 461 -5.36 12.37 -9.83
N ASN A 462 -4.64 12.71 -8.76
CA ASN A 462 -3.59 13.73 -8.77
C ASN A 462 -2.56 13.51 -9.90
N ARG A 463 -2.67 14.31 -10.95
CA ARG A 463 -1.86 14.29 -12.18
C ARG A 463 -0.40 14.65 -11.97
N GLY A 464 -0.11 15.41 -10.92
CA GLY A 464 1.27 15.78 -10.61
C GLY A 464 2.00 14.72 -9.80
N HIS A 465 1.30 13.70 -9.30
CA HIS A 465 1.86 12.60 -8.50
C HIS A 465 2.78 13.07 -7.37
N ALA A 466 2.44 14.20 -6.74
CA ALA A 466 3.28 14.87 -5.76
C ALA A 466 2.53 15.25 -4.48
N TYR A 467 3.29 15.27 -3.38
CA TYR A 467 2.88 15.68 -2.03
C TYR A 467 1.81 14.81 -1.34
N ARG A 468 0.61 14.67 -1.93
CA ARG A 468 -0.52 13.93 -1.35
C ARG A 468 -1.14 13.00 -2.37
N ASN A 469 -1.63 11.86 -1.91
CA ASN A 469 -2.26 10.85 -2.76
C ASN A 469 -3.78 11.03 -2.91
N ASP A 470 -4.31 12.15 -2.45
CA ASP A 470 -5.70 12.55 -2.68
C ASP A 470 -5.98 12.85 -4.16
N GLY A 471 -7.24 13.14 -4.49
CA GLY A 471 -7.65 13.47 -5.86
C GLY A 471 -7.04 14.77 -6.39
N VAL A 472 -6.83 15.76 -5.51
CA VAL A 472 -6.39 17.11 -5.89
C VAL A 472 -5.08 17.08 -6.66
N ASP A 473 -5.08 17.72 -7.82
CA ASP A 473 -3.92 17.91 -8.68
C ASP A 473 -2.84 18.79 -8.04
N ILE A 474 -1.73 18.18 -7.65
CA ILE A 474 -0.60 18.84 -6.96
C ILE A 474 0.70 18.53 -7.70
N LYS A 475 1.44 19.59 -8.07
CA LYS A 475 2.78 19.46 -8.67
C LYS A 475 3.83 20.18 -7.85
N LYS A 476 5.08 19.81 -8.07
CA LYS A 476 6.24 20.55 -7.56
C LYS A 476 6.61 21.67 -8.55
N GLU A 477 6.72 22.90 -8.06
CA GLU A 477 7.13 24.09 -8.82
C GLU A 477 8.10 24.91 -7.96
N ASN A 478 9.31 25.21 -8.47
CA ASN A 478 10.33 26.00 -7.77
C ASN A 478 10.62 25.54 -6.32
N ASN A 479 10.75 24.23 -6.10
CA ASN A 479 10.91 23.58 -4.78
C ASN A 479 9.73 23.66 -3.82
N GLU A 480 8.60 24.20 -4.27
CA GLU A 480 7.36 24.27 -3.53
C GLU A 480 6.29 23.37 -4.17
N PHE A 481 5.19 23.10 -3.46
CA PHE A 481 4.04 22.40 -4.02
C PHE A 481 2.87 23.37 -4.23
N VAL A 482 2.24 23.26 -5.39
CA VAL A 482 1.09 24.08 -5.79
C VAL A 482 -0.03 23.20 -6.30
N VAL A 483 -1.27 23.65 -6.10
CA VAL A 483 -2.44 23.05 -6.75
C VAL A 483 -2.50 23.57 -8.18
N PHE A 484 -2.68 22.69 -9.17
CA PHE A 484 -2.71 23.04 -10.59
C PHE A 484 -3.83 22.27 -11.30
N ASN A 485 -4.02 22.49 -12.60
CA ASN A 485 -5.05 21.80 -13.40
C ASN A 485 -6.47 21.91 -12.80
N ILE A 486 -6.72 23.01 -12.11
CA ILE A 486 -7.97 23.26 -11.39
C ILE A 486 -9.12 23.35 -12.40
N GLU A 487 -10.13 22.51 -12.24
CA GLU A 487 -11.33 22.48 -13.07
C GLU A 487 -12.46 23.34 -12.48
N SER A 488 -13.40 23.77 -13.33
CA SER A 488 -14.55 24.55 -12.89
C SER A 488 -15.47 23.71 -12.00
N GLY A 489 -15.81 24.23 -10.82
CA GLY A 489 -16.63 23.55 -9.80
C GLY A 489 -15.83 22.85 -8.70
N GLU A 490 -14.51 22.82 -8.81
CA GLU A 490 -13.64 22.27 -7.76
C GLU A 490 -13.55 23.20 -6.56
N TRP A 491 -13.22 22.64 -5.40
CA TRP A 491 -13.02 23.44 -4.18
C TRP A 491 -12.10 22.78 -3.18
N LEU A 492 -11.44 23.60 -2.36
CA LEU A 492 -10.57 23.17 -1.27
C LEU A 492 -11.04 23.79 0.04
N GLN A 493 -11.10 23.01 1.12
CA GLN A 493 -11.48 23.47 2.45
C GLN A 493 -10.29 23.41 3.42
N TYR A 494 -10.22 24.40 4.30
CA TYR A 494 -9.18 24.57 5.31
C TYR A 494 -9.83 24.85 6.66
N THR A 495 -9.66 23.94 7.60
CA THR A 495 -10.05 24.14 8.99
C THR A 495 -8.91 24.87 9.71
N THR A 496 -9.24 26.05 10.23
CA THR A 496 -8.29 26.98 10.86
C THR A 496 -8.74 27.33 12.28
N ARG A 497 -7.81 27.76 13.13
CA ARG A 497 -8.10 28.32 14.46
C ARG A 497 -7.68 29.77 14.53
N VAL A 498 -8.64 30.67 14.62
CA VAL A 498 -8.41 32.11 14.74
C VAL A 498 -8.23 32.49 16.21
N ALA A 499 -7.09 33.10 16.53
CA ALA A 499 -6.72 33.43 17.92
C ALA A 499 -7.54 34.58 18.51
N ALA A 500 -7.89 35.57 17.69
CA ALA A 500 -8.66 36.74 18.10
C ALA A 500 -9.66 37.13 17.00
N ALA A 501 -10.90 37.44 17.38
CA ALA A 501 -11.87 37.96 16.44
C ALA A 501 -11.40 39.33 15.90
N GLY A 502 -11.71 39.63 14.64
CA GLY A 502 -11.32 40.89 14.04
C GLY A 502 -11.50 40.94 12.54
N ASN A 503 -11.03 42.04 11.97
CA ASN A 503 -10.94 42.22 10.52
C ASN A 503 -9.54 41.83 10.05
N TYR A 504 -9.51 41.12 8.94
CA TYR A 504 -8.30 40.61 8.31
C TYR A 504 -8.22 41.09 6.86
N ILE A 505 -7.00 41.19 6.36
CA ILE A 505 -6.67 41.20 4.94
C ILE A 505 -6.33 39.75 4.57
N LEU A 506 -6.92 39.27 3.50
CA LEU A 506 -6.60 37.98 2.90
C LEU A 506 -5.91 38.22 1.56
N THR A 507 -4.66 37.83 1.47
CA THR A 507 -3.85 37.87 0.25
C THR A 507 -3.75 36.46 -0.31
N ILE A 508 -4.05 36.28 -1.59
CA ILE A 508 -4.21 34.97 -2.23
C ILE A 508 -3.25 34.90 -3.40
N LYS A 509 -2.35 33.93 -3.36
CA LYS A 509 -1.42 33.68 -4.45
C LYS A 509 -2.02 32.62 -5.36
N ILE A 510 -2.63 33.11 -6.43
CA ILE A 510 -3.24 32.31 -7.48
C ILE A 510 -2.92 32.97 -8.83
N LYS A 511 -2.61 32.16 -9.83
CA LYS A 511 -2.25 32.60 -11.17
C LYS A 511 -3.08 31.86 -12.20
N ALA A 512 -3.74 32.58 -13.09
CA ALA A 512 -4.51 32.00 -14.17
C ALA A 512 -3.58 31.53 -15.31
N ASP A 513 -3.81 30.34 -15.87
CA ASP A 513 -3.05 29.82 -17.01
C ASP A 513 -3.35 30.64 -18.27
N THR A 514 -4.63 30.97 -18.43
CA THR A 514 -5.17 31.97 -19.35
C THR A 514 -6.11 32.84 -18.51
N GLY A 515 -6.18 34.16 -18.75
CA GLY A 515 -6.77 35.17 -17.84
C GLY A 515 -8.27 35.07 -17.48
N SER A 516 -8.82 33.87 -17.42
CA SER A 516 -10.22 33.56 -17.16
C SER A 516 -10.49 32.79 -15.86
N ALA A 517 -9.49 32.40 -15.06
CA ALA A 517 -9.77 31.69 -13.80
C ALA A 517 -10.47 32.60 -12.77
N ARG A 518 -11.54 32.10 -12.15
CA ARG A 518 -12.35 32.86 -11.18
C ARG A 518 -12.72 31.99 -9.98
N PHE A 519 -12.74 32.58 -8.79
CA PHE A 519 -12.97 31.86 -7.56
C PHE A 519 -13.74 32.65 -6.50
N ASN A 520 -14.36 31.92 -5.59
CA ASN A 520 -15.06 32.42 -4.41
C ASN A 520 -14.32 32.01 -3.15
N ILE A 521 -14.54 32.78 -2.08
CA ILE A 521 -14.06 32.48 -0.74
C ILE A 521 -15.26 32.48 0.20
N SER A 522 -15.41 31.42 0.97
CA SER A 522 -16.40 31.36 2.03
C SER A 522 -15.77 30.95 3.36
N ASN A 523 -16.45 31.28 4.45
CA ASN A 523 -16.11 30.84 5.79
C ASN A 523 -17.36 30.28 6.47
N ASN A 524 -17.30 29.03 6.93
CA ASN A 524 -18.42 28.33 7.54
C ASN A 524 -19.70 28.39 6.67
N GLY A 525 -19.53 28.25 5.34
CA GLY A 525 -20.61 28.31 4.36
C GLY A 525 -21.09 29.72 3.99
N LYS A 526 -20.60 30.78 4.65
CA LYS A 526 -20.94 32.17 4.31
C LYS A 526 -19.90 32.76 3.36
N VAL A 527 -20.35 33.29 2.23
CA VAL A 527 -19.48 33.99 1.26
C VAL A 527 -18.81 35.19 1.92
N LEU A 528 -17.49 35.25 1.79
CA LEU A 528 -16.63 36.35 2.22
C LEU A 528 -16.27 37.27 1.05
N ALA A 529 -15.99 36.67 -0.11
CA ALA A 529 -15.77 37.36 -1.38
C ALA A 529 -16.17 36.41 -2.51
N ALA A 530 -16.72 36.96 -3.59
CA ALA A 530 -17.19 36.19 -4.73
C ALA A 530 -16.64 36.78 -6.03
N ASP A 531 -16.58 35.92 -7.04
CA ASP A 531 -16.27 36.27 -8.42
C ASP A 531 -14.90 36.96 -8.61
N LEU A 532 -13.93 36.57 -7.77
CA LEU A 532 -12.57 37.10 -7.81
C LEU A 532 -11.86 36.58 -9.04
N ALA A 533 -11.29 37.47 -9.84
CA ALA A 533 -10.46 37.09 -10.99
C ALA A 533 -9.04 36.75 -10.52
N ALA A 534 -8.52 35.60 -10.93
CA ALA A 534 -7.11 35.29 -10.79
C ALA A 534 -6.31 36.04 -11.86
N PRO A 535 -5.23 36.75 -11.48
CA PRO A 535 -4.39 37.45 -12.45
C PRO A 535 -3.54 36.45 -13.25
N SER A 536 -3.08 36.86 -14.43
CA SER A 536 -2.20 36.05 -15.29
C SER A 536 -0.70 36.21 -14.95
N ASP A 537 -0.37 37.18 -14.09
CA ASP A 537 0.97 37.40 -13.56
C ASP A 537 1.08 36.89 -12.11
N ASP A 538 2.21 37.14 -11.45
CA ASP A 538 2.44 36.69 -10.08
C ASP A 538 1.88 37.68 -9.03
N GLN A 539 1.05 38.65 -9.42
CA GLN A 539 0.41 39.56 -8.47
C GLN A 539 -0.62 38.79 -7.63
N PRO A 540 -0.70 39.05 -6.31
CA PRO A 540 -1.71 38.39 -5.51
C PRO A 540 -3.07 39.09 -5.60
N VAL A 541 -4.14 38.33 -5.36
CA VAL A 541 -5.48 38.89 -5.13
C VAL A 541 -5.61 39.31 -3.67
N ILE A 542 -5.99 40.57 -3.41
CA ILE A 542 -6.12 41.10 -2.05
C ILE A 542 -7.59 41.36 -1.72
N VAL A 543 -8.09 40.66 -0.71
CA VAL A 543 -9.44 40.84 -0.17
C VAL A 543 -9.35 41.52 1.20
N LYS A 544 -9.88 42.73 1.31
CA LYS A 544 -9.84 43.54 2.53
C LYS A 544 -11.08 43.32 3.38
N ASN A 545 -10.95 43.55 4.70
CA ASN A 545 -12.06 43.59 5.67
C ASN A 545 -12.79 42.24 5.83
N ILE A 546 -12.06 41.13 5.75
CA ILE A 546 -12.59 39.81 6.07
C ILE A 546 -12.80 39.70 7.58
N ARG A 547 -14.06 39.59 8.03
CA ARG A 547 -14.37 39.42 9.44
C ARG A 547 -14.29 37.94 9.83
N LEU A 548 -13.36 37.61 10.73
CA LEU A 548 -13.22 36.27 11.29
C LEU A 548 -13.62 36.27 12.78
N ALA A 549 -14.35 35.25 13.20
CA ALA A 549 -14.63 35.01 14.61
C ALA A 549 -13.46 34.26 15.26
N LYS A 550 -13.29 34.43 16.58
CA LYS A 550 -12.33 33.65 17.37
C LYS A 550 -12.75 32.18 17.38
N GLY A 551 -11.80 31.26 17.28
CA GLY A 551 -12.03 29.82 17.34
C GLY A 551 -11.91 29.13 15.98
N GLU A 552 -12.53 27.96 15.85
CA GLU A 552 -12.50 27.18 14.59
C GLU A 552 -13.25 27.93 13.49
N GLN A 553 -12.62 28.08 12.32
CA GLN A 553 -13.20 28.65 11.11
C GLN A 553 -12.87 27.74 9.93
N ARG A 554 -13.86 27.44 9.07
CA ARG A 554 -13.69 26.62 7.86
C ARG A 554 -13.69 27.51 6.64
N ILE A 555 -12.49 27.82 6.16
CA ILE A 555 -12.29 28.62 4.96
C ILE A 555 -12.40 27.68 3.75
N ARG A 556 -13.17 28.06 2.74
CA ARG A 556 -13.27 27.31 1.48
C ARG A 556 -12.95 28.24 0.32
N VAL A 557 -12.11 27.74 -0.59
CA VAL A 557 -11.84 28.34 -1.90
C VAL A 557 -12.56 27.49 -2.93
N GLU A 558 -13.48 28.09 -3.68
CA GLU A 558 -14.28 27.43 -4.72
C GLU A 558 -13.95 28.03 -6.08
N PHE A 559 -13.57 27.21 -7.05
CA PHE A 559 -13.14 27.64 -8.37
C PHE A 559 -14.34 27.63 -9.32
N VAL A 560 -15.01 28.78 -9.43
CA VAL A 560 -16.19 28.95 -10.30
C VAL A 560 -15.82 28.77 -11.77
N GLN A 561 -14.61 29.21 -12.13
CA GLN A 561 -14.01 28.97 -13.42
C GLN A 561 -12.56 28.52 -13.21
N GLY A 562 -12.26 27.30 -13.67
CA GLY A 562 -10.93 26.69 -13.58
C GLY A 562 -9.87 27.36 -14.46
N GLY A 563 -8.69 26.74 -14.53
CA GLY A 563 -7.57 27.16 -15.38
C GLY A 563 -6.55 28.06 -14.68
N GLY A 564 -5.88 27.53 -13.67
CA GLY A 564 -4.79 28.23 -12.98
C GLY A 564 -4.08 27.38 -11.93
N MET A 565 -3.16 28.05 -11.22
CA MET A 565 -2.35 27.48 -10.15
C MET A 565 -2.58 28.25 -8.86
N PHE A 566 -2.86 27.53 -7.77
CA PHE A 566 -3.09 28.09 -6.45
C PHE A 566 -1.99 27.65 -5.49
N SER A 567 -1.30 28.62 -4.88
CA SER A 567 -0.12 28.36 -4.05
C SER A 567 -0.40 28.52 -2.55
N GLU A 568 -1.00 29.64 -2.13
CA GLU A 568 -1.21 29.94 -0.71
C GLU A 568 -2.19 31.07 -0.44
N MET A 569 -2.67 31.11 0.81
CA MET A 569 -3.41 32.20 1.42
C MET A 569 -2.59 32.80 2.56
N ILE A 570 -2.56 34.13 2.65
CA ILE A 570 -1.90 34.87 3.71
C ILE A 570 -2.95 35.74 4.41
N PHE A 571 -3.12 35.52 5.71
CA PHE A 571 -4.00 36.31 6.56
C PHE A 571 -3.17 37.32 7.34
N GLU A 572 -3.59 38.59 7.34
CA GLU A 572 -2.99 39.67 8.12
C GLU A 572 -4.07 40.43 8.87
N ARG A 573 -3.93 40.54 10.20
CA ARG A 573 -4.90 41.24 11.04
C ARG A 573 -4.77 42.74 10.85
N LYS A 574 -5.90 43.43 10.78
CA LYS A 574 -5.96 44.90 10.74
C LYS A 574 -6.03 45.53 12.12
#